data_AF-R5ENH4-F1
#
_entry.id   AF-R5ENH4-F1
#
_cell.length_a   1.000
_cell.length_b   1.000
_cell.length_c   1.000
_cell.angle_alpha   90.00
_cell.angle_beta   90.00
_cell.angle_gamma   90.00
#
_symmetry.space_group_name_H-M   'P 1'
#
loop_
_entity.id
_entity.type
_entity.pdbx_description
1 polymer ?
#
loop_
_entity_poly.entity_id
_entity_poly.type
_entity_poly.pdbx_seq_one_letter_code
_entity_poly.pdbx_strand_id
1 'polypeptide(L)'
;MGNPPMFANIERLIRNIFIGNVPKIPEEKRNQYISAVDMAPTILQAAGAYWGSSKFGLGTSIFSKDKSLIQRLGQKKYNRYMSAPSKMYQSFY
;
A
#
# COMPACT_ATOMS: atom_id res chain seq x y z
N MET A 1 -11.83 19.16 -4.24
CA MET A 1 -10.95 20.06 -3.47
C MET A 1 -9.57 20.00 -4.09
N GLY A 2 -9.11 21.10 -4.70
CA GLY A 2 -7.83 21.17 -5.41
C GLY A 2 -6.64 21.25 -4.46
N ASN A 3 -5.47 20.86 -4.96
CA ASN A 3 -4.20 21.01 -4.23
C ASN A 3 -3.96 22.51 -3.99
N PRO A 4 -3.81 22.98 -2.73
CA PRO A 4 -3.55 24.39 -2.46
C PRO A 4 -2.29 24.86 -3.22
N PRO A 5 -2.25 26.12 -3.71
CA PRO A 5 -1.14 26.61 -4.52
C PRO A 5 0.24 26.44 -3.86
N MET A 6 0.27 26.55 -2.53
CA MET A 6 1.46 26.34 -1.69
C MET A 6 2.08 24.94 -1.80
N PHE A 7 1.32 23.95 -2.27
CA PHE A 7 1.75 22.56 -2.41
C PHE A 7 1.78 22.11 -3.88
N ALA A 8 1.65 23.02 -4.85
CA ALA A 8 1.57 22.68 -6.27
C ALA A 8 2.80 21.92 -6.80
N ASN A 9 3.98 22.17 -6.21
CA ASN A 9 5.26 21.58 -6.63
C ASN A 9 5.92 20.71 -5.56
N ILE A 10 5.19 20.33 -4.50
CA ILE A 10 5.73 19.47 -3.45
C ILE A 10 5.40 18.01 -3.79
N GLU A 11 6.43 17.19 -3.97
CA GLU A 11 6.26 15.75 -4.12
C GLU A 11 5.76 15.17 -2.78
N ARG A 12 4.52 14.70 -2.78
CA ARG A 12 3.92 14.09 -1.60
C ARG A 12 4.34 12.63 -1.50
N LEU A 13 5.10 12.32 -0.46
CA LEU A 13 5.48 10.95 -0.14
C LEU A 13 4.58 10.42 0.98
N ILE A 14 3.95 9.28 0.73
CA ILE A 14 3.24 8.56 1.79
C ILE A 14 4.31 7.94 2.71
N ARG A 15 4.32 8.37 3.98
CA ARG A 15 5.14 7.75 5.03
C ARG A 15 4.24 6.97 5.98
N ASN A 16 4.57 5.70 6.19
CA ASN A 16 3.87 4.86 7.14
C ASN A 16 4.71 4.71 8.41
N ILE A 17 4.12 5.08 9.55
CA ILE A 17 4.75 5.02 10.86
C ILE A 17 3.89 4.12 11.75
N PHE A 18 4.50 3.11 12.37
CA PHE A 18 3.84 2.20 13.32
C PHE A 18 4.56 2.30 14.65
N ILE A 19 3.83 2.63 15.71
CA ILE A 19 4.37 2.86 17.06
C ILE A 19 3.66 1.91 18.02
N GLY A 20 4.41 1.32 18.95
CA GLY A 20 3.90 0.41 19.98
C GLY A 20 4.38 -1.02 19.81
N ASN A 21 3.67 -1.96 20.44
CA ASN A 21 3.97 -3.39 20.39
C ASN A 21 3.47 -4.01 19.06
N VAL A 22 4.08 -3.62 17.96
CA VAL A 22 3.78 -4.14 16.62
C VAL A 22 4.79 -5.20 16.20
N PRO A 23 4.41 -6.13 15.30
CA PRO A 23 5.36 -7.09 14.75
C PRO A 23 6.56 -6.40 14.10
N LYS A 24 7.73 -7.06 14.12
CA LYS A 24 8.92 -6.49 13.48
C LYS A 24 8.76 -6.48 11.97
N ILE A 25 9.03 -5.32 11.35
CA ILE A 25 9.12 -5.20 9.89
C ILE A 25 10.42 -5.87 9.41
N PRO A 26 10.36 -6.78 8.41
CA PRO A 26 11.54 -7.39 7.81
C PRO A 26 12.50 -6.35 7.23
N GLU A 27 13.82 -6.60 7.32
CA GLU A 27 14.85 -5.66 6.85
C GLU A 27 14.71 -5.31 5.37
N GLU A 28 14.47 -6.33 4.56
CA GLU A 28 14.27 -6.24 3.12
C GLU A 28 13.14 -5.26 2.74
N LYS A 29 12.19 -5.02 3.66
CA LYS A 29 11.03 -4.16 3.46
C LYS A 29 11.18 -2.74 4.01
N ARG A 30 12.18 -2.46 4.87
CA ARG A 30 12.34 -1.13 5.50
C ARG A 30 12.55 -0.01 4.49
N ASN A 31 13.20 -0.30 3.36
CA ASN A 31 13.53 0.66 2.31
C ASN A 31 12.62 0.54 1.08
N GLN A 32 11.58 -0.28 1.13
CA GLN A 32 10.72 -0.55 -0.03
C GLN A 32 9.51 0.38 -0.06
N TYR A 33 9.00 0.63 -1.27
CA TYR A 33 7.73 1.32 -1.43
C TYR A 33 6.59 0.52 -0.80
N ILE A 34 5.73 1.24 -0.07
CA ILE A 34 4.48 0.72 0.49
C ILE A 34 3.35 1.47 -0.21
N SER A 35 2.28 0.75 -0.51
CA SER A 35 1.10 1.33 -1.15
C SER A 35 -0.06 1.47 -0.16
N ALA A 36 -1.04 2.33 -0.49
CA ALA A 36 -2.21 2.53 0.37
C ALA A 36 -2.99 1.22 0.62
N VAL A 37 -3.03 0.30 -0.35
CA VAL A 37 -3.74 -0.98 -0.21
C VAL A 37 -3.06 -1.93 0.79
N ASP A 38 -1.76 -1.76 1.05
CA ASP A 38 -1.03 -2.57 2.02
C ASP A 38 -1.39 -2.21 3.49
N MET A 39 -2.04 -1.06 3.71
CA MET A 39 -2.39 -0.60 5.06
C MET A 39 -3.46 -1.48 5.72
N ALA A 40 -4.48 -1.91 4.96
CA ALA A 40 -5.55 -2.74 5.51
C ALA A 40 -5.04 -4.06 6.13
N PRO A 41 -4.30 -4.94 5.41
CA PRO A 41 -3.75 -6.15 6.02
C PRO A 41 -2.73 -5.84 7.12
N THR A 42 -1.97 -4.74 7.01
CA THR A 42 -1.00 -4.34 8.02
C THR A 42 -1.66 -3.95 9.35
N ILE A 43 -2.73 -3.15 9.30
CA ILE A 43 -3.49 -2.72 10.49
C ILE A 43 -4.15 -3.93 11.15
N LEU A 44 -4.76 -4.82 10.37
CA LEU A 44 -5.36 -6.04 10.89
C LEU A 44 -4.34 -6.91 11.63
N GLN A 45 -3.15 -7.09 11.04
CA GLN A 45 -2.10 -7.87 11.69
C GLN A 45 -1.49 -7.15 12.91
N ALA A 46 -1.35 -5.82 12.89
CA ALA A 46 -0.94 -5.03 14.05
C ALA A 46 -1.94 -5.15 15.20
N ALA A 47 -3.23 -5.26 14.90
CA ALA A 47 -4.30 -5.47 15.87
C ALA A 47 -4.39 -6.92 16.39
N GLY A 48 -3.55 -7.83 15.89
CA GLY A 48 -3.53 -9.24 16.31
C GLY A 48 -4.49 -10.16 15.53
N ALA A 49 -5.11 -9.68 14.45
CA ALA A 49 -5.95 -10.54 13.61
C ALA A 49 -5.10 -11.56 12.82
N TYR A 50 -5.60 -12.79 12.72
CA TYR A 50 -4.97 -13.88 11.97
C TYR A 50 -5.99 -14.63 11.13
N TRP A 51 -5.69 -14.83 9.84
CA TRP A 51 -6.57 -15.54 8.91
C TRP A 51 -5.80 -16.48 7.96
N GLY A 52 -4.61 -16.92 8.36
CA GLY A 52 -3.78 -17.85 7.56
C GLY A 52 -3.16 -17.25 6.30
N SER A 53 -3.25 -15.94 6.11
CA SER A 53 -2.66 -15.21 4.99
C SER A 53 -2.14 -13.85 5.44
N SER A 54 -1.10 -13.36 4.75
CA SER A 54 -0.58 -12.00 4.91
C SER A 54 -1.29 -10.98 4.02
N LYS A 55 -2.23 -11.43 3.18
CA LYS A 55 -2.86 -10.65 2.12
C LYS A 55 -4.32 -10.39 2.43
N PHE A 56 -4.76 -9.20 2.07
CA PHE A 56 -6.15 -8.78 2.13
C PHE A 56 -6.45 -7.89 0.92
N GLY A 57 -7.37 -8.34 0.05
CA GLY A 57 -7.59 -7.71 -1.25
C GLY A 57 -6.32 -7.66 -2.09
N LEU A 58 -5.96 -6.47 -2.58
CA LEU A 58 -4.73 -6.23 -3.35
C LEU A 58 -3.49 -5.95 -2.46
N GLY A 59 -3.71 -5.79 -1.15
CA GLY A 59 -2.66 -5.45 -0.20
C GLY A 59 -1.95 -6.66 0.39
N THR A 60 -0.70 -6.44 0.78
CA THR A 60 0.07 -7.38 1.59
C THR A 60 0.59 -6.67 2.84
N SER A 61 0.45 -7.30 4.00
CA SER A 61 0.98 -6.75 5.25
C SER A 61 2.49 -6.49 5.14
N ILE A 62 2.94 -5.35 5.65
CA ILE A 62 4.37 -5.01 5.69
C ILE A 62 5.15 -5.86 6.69
N PHE A 63 4.47 -6.48 7.66
CA PHE A 63 5.09 -7.37 8.65
C PHE A 63 5.37 -8.76 8.09
N SER A 64 4.74 -9.14 6.96
CA SER A 64 5.05 -10.39 6.27
C SER A 64 6.34 -10.29 5.46
N LYS A 65 6.99 -11.42 5.16
CA LYS A 65 8.08 -11.51 4.18
C LYS A 65 7.59 -11.47 2.73
N ASP A 66 6.28 -11.63 2.50
CA ASP A 66 5.71 -11.67 1.15
C ASP A 66 5.84 -10.33 0.41
N LYS A 67 6.28 -10.36 -0.85
CA LYS A 67 6.37 -9.13 -1.65
C LYS A 67 4.97 -8.55 -1.93
N SER A 68 4.77 -7.26 -1.63
CA SER A 68 3.55 -6.53 -1.98
C SER A 68 3.44 -6.30 -3.48
N LEU A 69 2.26 -5.89 -3.94
CA LEU A 69 2.02 -5.66 -5.37
C LEU A 69 2.94 -4.56 -5.92
N ILE A 70 3.13 -3.47 -5.18
CA ILE A 70 4.03 -2.37 -5.57
C ILE A 70 5.50 -2.82 -5.58
N GLN A 71 5.91 -3.70 -4.67
CA GLN A 71 7.27 -4.28 -4.66
C GLN A 71 7.52 -5.19 -5.86
N ARG A 72 6.51 -5.95 -6.29
CA ARG A 72 6.64 -6.85 -7.46
C ARG A 72 6.64 -6.10 -8.78
N LEU A 73 5.87 -5.03 -8.88
CA LEU A 73 5.67 -4.29 -10.14
C LEU A 73 6.59 -3.07 -10.29
N GLY A 74 7.08 -2.52 -9.19
CA GLY A 74 7.71 -1.20 -9.15
C GLY A 74 6.68 -0.07 -9.24
N GLN A 75 7.06 1.10 -8.73
CA GLN A 75 6.15 2.25 -8.56
C GLN A 75 5.49 2.71 -9.88
N LYS A 76 6.26 2.83 -10.97
CA LYS A 76 5.73 3.29 -12.28
C LYS A 76 4.62 2.38 -12.82
N LYS A 77 4.85 1.07 -12.84
CA LYS A 77 3.89 0.09 -13.37
C LYS A 77 2.70 -0.06 -12.44
N TYR A 78 2.92 -0.05 -11.13
CA TYR A 78 1.87 -0.04 -10.12
C TYR A 78 0.92 1.15 -10.31
N ASN A 79 1.45 2.38 -10.37
CA ASN A 79 0.65 3.59 -10.54
C ASN A 79 -0.16 3.57 -11.85
N ARG A 80 0.45 3.09 -12.94
CA ARG A 80 -0.24 2.93 -14.23
C ARG A 80 -1.46 2.01 -14.13
N TYR A 81 -1.34 0.88 -13.43
CA TYR A 81 -2.46 -0.05 -13.28
C TYR A 81 -3.52 0.44 -12.30
N MET A 82 -3.12 1.05 -11.18
CA MET A 82 -4.06 1.61 -10.22
C MET A 82 -4.87 2.78 -10.79
N SER A 83 -4.32 3.49 -11.77
CA SER A 83 -5.00 4.60 -12.47
C SER A 83 -5.70 4.16 -13.75
N ALA A 84 -5.62 2.87 -14.11
CA ALA A 84 -6.19 2.39 -15.36
C ALA A 84 -7.72 2.36 -15.26
N PRO A 85 -8.45 2.88 -16.26
CA PRO A 85 -9.90 2.75 -16.29
C PRO A 85 -10.28 1.27 -16.46
N SER A 86 -11.29 0.83 -15.72
CA SER A 86 -11.86 -0.49 -15.91
C SER A 86 -12.94 -0.43 -17.00
N LYS A 87 -12.72 -1.18 -18.09
CA LYS A 87 -13.72 -1.35 -19.16
C LYS A 87 -15.06 -1.85 -18.63
N MET A 88 -15.03 -2.72 -17.61
CA MET A 88 -16.24 -3.24 -16.96
C MET A 88 -17.00 -2.15 -16.20
N TYR A 89 -16.29 -1.28 -15.47
CA TYR A 89 -16.97 -0.17 -14.77
C TYR A 89 -17.48 0.88 -15.76
N GLN A 90 -16.77 1.08 -16.87
CA GLN A 90 -17.22 1.97 -17.94
C GLN A 90 -18.47 1.46 -18.64
N SER A 91 -18.72 0.14 -18.70
CA SER A 91 -19.95 -0.39 -19.34
C SER A 91 -21.22 -0.20 -18.50
N PHE A 92 -21.12 0.30 -17.27
CA PHE A 92 -22.29 0.62 -16.43
C PHE A 92 -22.84 2.04 -16.70
N TYR A 93 -22.16 2.83 -17.52
CA TYR A 93 -22.51 4.20 -17.92
C TYR A 93 -22.50 4.32 -19.44
#